data_AF-A0A7C3K5W3-F1
#
_entry.id   AF-A0A7C3K5W3-F1
#
_cell.length_a   1.000
_cell.length_b   1.000
_cell.length_c   1.000
_cell.angle_alpha   90.00
_cell.angle_beta   90.00
_cell.angle_gamma   90.00
#
_symmetry.space_group_name_H-M   'P 1'
#
loop_
_entity.id
_entity.type
_entity.pdbx_description
1 polymer ?
#
loop_
_entity_poly.entity_id
_entity_poly.type
_entity_poly.pdbx_seq_one_letter_code
_entity_poly.pdbx_strand_id
1 'polypeptide(L)'
;MAQAGDARVSEGSPRIIPPDLPILMGFAHEILPVLIVLWGALAVAWALTGQVYTVPIAIWATVTTLMLWPVGHRLGRRYLTYRTGLFVLGVLSMAYIPFIGFVLQSQLPYGAKVVLWLLLPLDLTIFGILPSLRQGIGQPIRMFFRPDLLFGDGRVLCCGIIVTVLGLRYMLGPHPPAGVPIAIPKWDWWGIAYAMAAGFVPIIPLRGMNKLLARMNRLITARWGGWDGILFKEGLLVIAALSIGWGFHHVFKGAAPFTAASWHEIHEALEAGHHPLGWLLLTLGALWLVVVRGGYKRAIGEPFIKETRRQTWIKEVLFVVGFLPLFLGFMLLIEGDFGGWNPWPQWLVGLLFFLWGLAVLLPFRVLAQVNQRRAIVQQMAAVVLPAHRSEVRRRVLLQILPGLATLPEEECVAYMRAMQQALDETPEETRQVMAEDRLWCMAQLPSDVRRTLMRRMDPALART
;
A
#
# COMPACT_ATOMS: atom_id res chain seq x y z
N MET A 1 -31.95 -53.92 -4.64
CA MET A 1 -30.56 -53.42 -4.48
C MET A 1 -30.25 -52.53 -5.67
N ALA A 2 -30.58 -51.24 -5.58
CA ALA A 2 -30.22 -50.24 -6.56
C ALA A 2 -28.98 -49.50 -6.04
N GLN A 3 -27.88 -49.57 -6.78
CA GLN A 3 -26.67 -48.81 -6.49
C GLN A 3 -26.97 -47.33 -6.69
N ALA A 4 -27.03 -46.58 -5.59
CA ALA A 4 -26.99 -45.13 -5.61
C ALA A 4 -25.64 -44.72 -6.19
N GLY A 5 -25.67 -44.19 -7.42
CA GLY A 5 -24.53 -43.58 -8.07
C GLY A 5 -24.06 -42.40 -7.23
N ASP A 6 -22.90 -42.60 -6.59
CA ASP A 6 -22.14 -41.60 -5.86
C ASP A 6 -21.64 -40.55 -6.86
N ALA A 7 -22.54 -39.64 -7.25
CA ALA A 7 -22.22 -38.47 -8.04
C ALA A 7 -21.38 -37.54 -7.16
N ARG A 8 -20.08 -37.85 -7.09
CA ARG A 8 -19.06 -36.89 -6.68
C ARG A 8 -19.08 -35.76 -7.69
N VAL A 9 -19.98 -34.80 -7.48
CA VAL A 9 -19.82 -33.44 -7.96
C VAL A 9 -18.39 -33.08 -7.59
N SER A 10 -17.52 -32.94 -8.59
CA SER A 10 -16.20 -32.39 -8.35
C SER A 10 -16.46 -31.00 -7.79
N GLU A 11 -16.42 -30.87 -6.46
CA GLU A 11 -16.52 -29.60 -5.77
C GLU A 11 -15.31 -28.78 -6.21
N GLY A 12 -15.48 -28.06 -7.32
CA GLY A 12 -14.49 -27.15 -7.83
C GLY A 12 -14.09 -26.24 -6.68
N SER A 13 -12.78 -26.10 -6.47
CA SER A 13 -12.21 -25.29 -5.40
C SER A 13 -12.99 -23.98 -5.28
N PRO A 14 -13.52 -23.63 -4.09
CA PRO A 14 -14.39 -22.47 -3.92
C PRO A 14 -13.69 -21.23 -4.47
N ARG A 15 -14.36 -20.52 -5.38
CA ARG A 15 -13.81 -19.30 -6.00
C ARG A 15 -13.50 -18.27 -4.93
N ILE A 16 -12.29 -17.69 -4.98
CA ILE A 16 -11.83 -16.65 -4.03
C ILE A 16 -12.66 -15.37 -4.20
N ILE A 17 -12.96 -15.02 -5.45
CA ILE A 17 -13.82 -13.89 -5.80
C ILE A 17 -15.21 -14.45 -6.13
N PRO A 18 -16.29 -14.01 -5.46
CA PRO A 18 -17.64 -14.40 -5.83
C PRO A 18 -17.94 -14.07 -7.30
N PRO A 19 -18.63 -14.94 -8.05
CA PRO A 19 -18.92 -14.70 -9.46
C PRO A 19 -19.73 -13.42 -9.69
N ASP A 20 -20.60 -13.07 -8.74
CA ASP A 20 -21.51 -11.93 -8.85
C ASP A 20 -20.90 -10.61 -8.35
N LEU A 21 -19.62 -10.65 -7.94
CA LEU A 21 -18.92 -9.49 -7.40
C LEU A 21 -17.87 -8.99 -8.41
N PRO A 22 -18.08 -7.83 -9.06
CA PRO A 22 -17.10 -7.30 -9.99
C PRO A 22 -15.81 -6.97 -9.26
N ILE A 23 -14.65 -7.19 -9.91
CA ILE A 23 -13.36 -6.73 -9.40
C ILE A 23 -13.42 -5.21 -9.28
N LEU A 24 -13.58 -4.52 -10.41
CA LEU A 24 -13.80 -3.08 -10.47
C LEU A 24 -15.02 -2.80 -11.34
N MET A 25 -16.05 -2.21 -10.74
CA MET A 25 -17.31 -1.94 -11.43
C MET A 25 -17.09 -0.98 -12.61
N GLY A 26 -17.57 -1.35 -13.80
CA GLY A 26 -17.51 -0.51 -14.99
C GLY A 26 -16.13 -0.45 -15.68
N PHE A 27 -15.14 -1.22 -15.23
CA PHE A 27 -13.78 -1.12 -15.78
C PHE A 27 -13.72 -1.30 -17.30
N ALA A 28 -14.25 -2.40 -17.84
CA ALA A 28 -14.15 -2.70 -19.27
C ALA A 28 -14.93 -1.73 -20.18
N HIS A 29 -16.06 -1.21 -19.71
CA HIS A 29 -17.00 -0.45 -20.55
C HIS A 29 -16.91 1.08 -20.37
N GLU A 30 -16.37 1.56 -19.25
CA GLU A 30 -16.24 3.00 -18.97
C GLU A 30 -14.79 3.41 -18.78
N ILE A 31 -14.11 2.78 -17.83
CA ILE A 31 -12.79 3.22 -17.40
C ILE A 31 -11.74 2.93 -18.48
N LEU A 32 -11.74 1.71 -19.02
CA LEU A 32 -10.77 1.28 -20.02
C LEU A 32 -10.84 2.13 -21.30
N PRO A 33 -12.01 2.41 -21.90
CA PRO A 33 -12.11 3.36 -23.01
C PRO A 33 -11.54 4.74 -22.69
N VAL A 34 -11.84 5.30 -21.51
CA VAL A 34 -11.29 6.61 -21.09
C VAL A 34 -9.78 6.55 -20.95
N LEU A 35 -9.24 5.47 -20.37
CA LEU A 35 -7.79 5.27 -20.28
C LEU A 35 -7.15 5.12 -21.66
N ILE A 36 -7.78 4.39 -22.59
CA ILE A 36 -7.29 4.24 -23.98
C ILE A 36 -7.23 5.61 -24.66
N VAL A 37 -8.28 6.42 -24.54
CA VAL A 37 -8.31 7.79 -25.11
C VAL A 37 -7.24 8.67 -24.47
N LEU A 38 -7.10 8.62 -23.14
CA LEU A 38 -6.07 9.36 -22.40
C LEU A 38 -4.67 9.00 -22.88
N TRP A 39 -4.34 7.71 -22.93
CA TRP A 39 -3.03 7.24 -23.38
C TRP A 39 -2.80 7.54 -24.86
N GLY A 40 -3.82 7.40 -25.72
CA GLY A 40 -3.75 7.76 -27.12
C GLY A 40 -3.45 9.25 -27.32
N ALA A 41 -4.16 10.13 -26.61
CA ALA A 41 -3.93 11.57 -26.65
C ALA A 41 -2.53 11.96 -26.16
N LEU A 42 -2.04 11.35 -25.08
CA LEU A 42 -0.70 11.61 -24.56
C LEU A 42 0.41 11.03 -25.46
N ALA A 43 0.16 9.89 -26.11
CA ALA A 43 1.08 9.32 -27.09
C ALA A 43 1.18 10.22 -28.34
N VAL A 44 0.05 10.75 -28.82
CA VAL A 44 0.04 11.73 -29.91
C VAL A 44 0.76 13.02 -29.50
N ALA A 45 0.48 13.56 -28.31
CA ALA A 45 1.17 14.73 -27.79
C ALA A 45 2.68 14.50 -27.67
N TRP A 46 3.11 13.33 -27.19
CA TRP A 46 4.51 12.94 -27.13
C TRP A 46 5.14 12.87 -28.52
N ALA A 47 4.48 12.21 -29.48
CA ALA A 47 4.97 12.08 -30.85
C ALA A 47 5.11 13.44 -31.56
N LEU A 48 4.20 14.38 -31.29
CA LEU A 48 4.22 15.72 -31.89
C LEU A 48 5.23 16.67 -31.25
N THR A 49 5.42 16.59 -29.93
CA THR A 49 6.20 17.57 -29.17
C THR A 49 7.58 17.06 -28.72
N GLY A 50 7.80 15.74 -28.75
CA GLY A 50 8.98 15.09 -28.17
C GLY A 50 9.06 15.18 -26.64
N GLN A 51 8.02 15.69 -25.96
CA GLN A 51 8.08 16.04 -24.55
C GLN A 51 7.91 14.82 -23.63
N VAL A 52 8.97 14.44 -22.93
CA VAL A 52 9.04 13.24 -22.08
C VAL A 52 8.06 13.27 -20.89
N TYR A 53 7.68 14.47 -20.40
CA TYR A 53 6.78 14.61 -19.25
C TYR A 53 5.40 13.98 -19.47
N THR A 54 5.01 13.72 -20.71
CA THR A 54 3.73 13.08 -21.08
C THR A 54 3.58 11.68 -20.47
N VAL A 55 4.67 10.92 -20.35
CA VAL A 55 4.68 9.56 -19.80
C VAL A 55 4.36 9.53 -18.29
N PRO A 56 5.09 10.23 -17.40
CA PRO A 56 4.75 10.26 -15.98
C PRO A 56 3.37 10.90 -15.72
N ILE A 57 2.94 11.88 -16.53
CA ILE A 57 1.58 12.42 -16.46
C ILE A 57 0.55 11.35 -16.83
N ALA A 58 0.78 10.53 -17.86
CA ALA A 58 -0.11 9.43 -18.24
C ALA A 58 -0.27 8.42 -17.11
N ILE A 59 0.84 8.03 -16.47
CA ILE A 59 0.83 7.12 -15.32
C ILE A 59 0.04 7.72 -14.16
N TRP A 60 0.31 8.99 -13.81
CA TRP A 60 -0.41 9.69 -12.74
C TRP A 60 -1.91 9.81 -13.04
N ALA A 61 -2.27 10.23 -14.26
CA ALA A 61 -3.64 10.42 -14.68
C ALA A 61 -4.39 9.08 -14.71
N THR A 62 -3.73 7.98 -15.09
CA THR A 62 -4.29 6.62 -15.02
C THR A 62 -4.64 6.23 -13.59
N VAL A 63 -3.69 6.39 -12.66
CA VAL A 63 -3.91 6.06 -11.25
C VAL A 63 -5.01 6.94 -10.66
N THR A 64 -4.98 8.25 -10.94
CA THR A 64 -5.98 9.21 -10.48
C THR A 64 -7.38 8.87 -10.98
N THR A 65 -7.51 8.54 -12.27
CA THR A 65 -8.77 8.13 -12.90
C THR A 65 -9.32 6.87 -12.24
N LEU A 66 -8.49 5.84 -12.04
CA LEU A 66 -8.90 4.60 -11.38
C LEU A 66 -9.33 4.82 -9.93
N MET A 67 -8.61 5.69 -9.21
CA MET A 67 -8.86 5.96 -7.80
C MET A 67 -10.11 6.82 -7.58
N LEU A 68 -10.39 7.78 -8.47
CA LEU A 68 -11.48 8.74 -8.35
C LEU A 68 -12.72 8.39 -9.18
N TRP A 69 -12.71 7.27 -9.91
CA TRP A 69 -13.86 6.89 -10.74
C TRP A 69 -15.15 6.76 -9.90
N PRO A 70 -16.28 7.35 -10.35
CA PRO A 70 -17.54 7.36 -9.59
C PRO A 70 -18.31 6.04 -9.68
N VAL A 71 -17.65 4.92 -9.34
CA VAL A 71 -18.19 3.55 -9.39
C VAL A 71 -19.53 3.36 -8.67
N GLY A 72 -19.81 4.14 -7.63
CA GLY A 72 -21.04 4.03 -6.84
C GLY A 72 -22.28 4.56 -7.56
N HIS A 73 -22.15 5.36 -8.62
CA HIS A 73 -23.31 5.85 -9.38
C HIS A 73 -24.13 4.69 -9.96
N ARG A 74 -23.45 3.66 -10.50
CA ARG A 74 -24.06 2.40 -10.97
C ARG A 74 -24.77 1.59 -9.88
N LEU A 75 -24.43 1.86 -8.62
CA LEU A 75 -24.93 1.16 -7.46
C LEU A 75 -25.92 2.03 -6.66
N GLY A 76 -26.38 3.15 -7.23
CA GLY A 76 -27.30 4.08 -6.58
C GLY A 76 -26.71 4.80 -5.36
N ARG A 77 -25.38 4.83 -5.20
CA ARG A 77 -24.71 5.49 -4.08
C ARG A 77 -24.09 6.82 -4.50
N ARG A 78 -24.28 7.84 -3.65
CA ARG A 78 -23.64 9.15 -3.82
C ARG A 78 -22.13 9.02 -3.63
N TYR A 79 -21.33 9.70 -4.45
CA TYR A 79 -19.87 9.58 -4.45
C TYR A 79 -19.23 9.76 -3.07
N LEU A 80 -19.66 10.79 -2.34
CA LEU A 80 -19.08 11.15 -1.03
C LEU A 80 -19.47 10.22 0.12
N THR A 81 -20.44 9.32 -0.06
CA THR A 81 -20.77 8.35 1.00
C THR A 81 -19.75 7.23 1.08
N TYR A 82 -19.04 6.95 -0.01
CA TYR A 82 -18.01 5.91 -0.06
C TYR A 82 -16.59 6.43 -0.36
N ARG A 83 -16.43 7.63 -0.93
CA ARG A 83 -15.13 8.32 -1.01
C ARG A 83 -15.17 9.56 -0.14
N THR A 84 -14.35 9.59 0.90
CA THR A 84 -14.22 10.78 1.74
C THR A 84 -13.55 11.92 0.97
N GLY A 85 -13.89 13.18 1.26
CA GLY A 85 -13.21 14.33 0.66
C GLY A 85 -11.69 14.30 0.89
N LEU A 86 -11.25 13.84 2.07
CA LEU A 86 -9.83 13.61 2.37
C LEU A 86 -9.19 12.60 1.42
N PHE A 87 -9.88 11.49 1.09
CA PHE A 87 -9.37 10.55 0.10
C PHE A 87 -9.21 11.21 -1.27
N VAL A 88 -10.18 12.03 -1.70
CA VAL A 88 -10.12 12.75 -2.98
C VAL A 88 -8.94 13.72 -3.02
N LEU A 89 -8.83 14.59 -1.99
CA LEU A 89 -7.69 15.51 -1.84
C LEU A 89 -6.37 14.76 -1.76
N GLY A 90 -6.37 13.62 -1.08
CA GLY A 90 -5.33 12.61 -1.09
C GLY A 90 -4.90 12.33 -2.52
N VAL A 91 -5.74 11.68 -3.33
CA VAL A 91 -5.34 11.29 -4.69
C VAL A 91 -4.92 12.51 -5.54
N LEU A 92 -5.63 13.62 -5.45
CA LEU A 92 -5.33 14.83 -6.24
C LEU A 92 -3.98 15.46 -5.86
N SER A 93 -3.58 15.44 -4.59
CA SER A 93 -2.26 15.95 -4.15
C SER A 93 -1.09 15.21 -4.83
N MET A 94 -1.28 14.00 -5.37
CA MET A 94 -0.23 13.33 -6.14
C MET A 94 0.17 14.10 -7.41
N ALA A 95 -0.67 15.03 -7.89
CA ALA A 95 -0.33 15.97 -8.94
C ALA A 95 0.83 16.90 -8.56
N TYR A 96 1.15 17.01 -7.27
CA TYR A 96 2.26 17.81 -6.80
C TYR A 96 3.62 17.27 -7.28
N ILE A 97 3.75 15.96 -7.55
CA ILE A 97 4.97 15.38 -8.13
C ILE A 97 5.28 15.97 -9.51
N PRO A 98 4.38 15.84 -10.53
CA PRO A 98 4.65 16.46 -11.82
C PRO A 98 4.70 17.98 -11.76
N PHE A 99 3.90 18.63 -10.90
CA PHE A 99 3.99 20.07 -10.69
C PHE A 99 5.40 20.51 -10.28
N ILE A 100 6.02 19.81 -9.32
CA ILE A 100 7.38 20.10 -8.88
C ILE A 100 8.41 19.90 -9.99
N GLY A 101 8.19 18.95 -10.89
CA GLY A 101 9.03 18.81 -12.08
C GLY A 101 9.05 20.06 -12.96
N PHE A 102 7.87 20.62 -13.24
CA PHE A 102 7.76 21.87 -13.97
C PHE A 102 8.37 23.05 -13.19
N VAL A 103 8.17 23.11 -11.87
CA VAL A 103 8.77 24.15 -11.01
C VAL A 103 10.30 24.11 -11.10
N LEU A 104 10.91 22.93 -11.00
CA LEU A 104 12.36 22.78 -11.03
C LEU A 104 12.96 23.15 -12.40
N GLN A 105 12.22 22.87 -13.49
CA GLN A 105 12.62 23.22 -14.86
C GLN A 105 12.28 24.66 -15.28
N SER A 106 11.49 25.39 -14.47
CA SER A 106 11.10 26.78 -14.75
C SER A 106 12.22 27.79 -14.50
N GLN A 107 11.97 29.07 -14.83
CA GLN A 107 12.86 30.19 -14.53
C GLN A 107 12.67 30.80 -13.12
N LEU A 108 11.95 30.11 -12.22
CA LEU A 108 11.72 30.61 -10.86
C LEU A 108 13.04 30.81 -10.08
N PRO A 109 13.11 31.78 -9.16
CA PRO A 109 14.27 31.97 -8.30
C PRO A 109 14.58 30.71 -7.49
N TYR A 110 15.87 30.45 -7.24
CA TYR A 110 16.35 29.28 -6.50
C TYR A 110 15.63 29.09 -5.15
N GLY A 111 15.46 30.18 -4.37
CA GLY A 111 14.76 30.11 -3.09
C GLY A 111 13.32 29.58 -3.20
N ALA A 112 12.58 30.00 -4.24
CA ALA A 112 11.24 29.50 -4.49
C ALA A 112 11.25 28.01 -4.88
N LYS A 113 12.19 27.59 -5.72
CA LYS A 113 12.38 26.18 -6.09
C LYS A 113 12.67 25.31 -4.88
N VAL A 114 13.57 25.76 -3.98
CA VAL A 114 13.90 25.07 -2.74
C VAL A 114 12.66 24.93 -1.85
N VAL A 115 11.94 26.01 -1.58
CA VAL A 115 10.74 25.95 -0.72
C VAL A 115 9.71 24.98 -1.28
N LEU A 116 9.37 25.09 -2.57
CA LEU A 116 8.38 24.22 -3.20
C LEU A 116 8.84 22.76 -3.20
N TRP A 117 10.12 22.49 -3.47
CA TRP A 117 10.71 21.17 -3.39
C TRP A 117 10.63 20.58 -1.96
N LEU A 118 10.98 21.36 -0.94
CA LEU A 118 10.94 20.89 0.46
C LEU A 118 9.51 20.66 0.97
N LEU A 119 8.51 21.28 0.36
CA LEU A 119 7.10 21.00 0.63
C LEU A 119 6.63 19.67 0.02
N LEU A 120 7.31 19.10 -0.99
CA LEU A 120 6.87 17.86 -1.65
C LEU A 120 6.81 16.67 -0.70
N PRO A 121 7.83 16.36 0.11
CA PRO A 121 7.75 15.28 1.10
C PRO A 121 6.60 15.48 2.11
N LEU A 122 6.34 16.72 2.52
CA LEU A 122 5.27 17.06 3.47
C LEU A 122 3.89 16.86 2.85
N ASP A 123 3.68 17.37 1.63
CA ASP A 123 2.44 17.18 0.88
C ASP A 123 2.13 15.68 0.69
N LEU A 124 3.11 14.93 0.18
CA LEU A 124 2.95 13.50 -0.10
C LEU A 124 2.58 12.70 1.15
N THR A 125 3.20 13.03 2.29
CA THR A 125 2.99 12.31 3.55
C THR A 125 1.72 12.75 4.27
N ILE A 126 1.44 14.06 4.39
CA ILE A 126 0.24 14.57 5.07
C ILE A 126 -1.02 14.06 4.36
N PHE A 127 -1.07 14.20 3.03
CA PHE A 127 -2.20 13.71 2.24
C PHE A 127 -2.22 12.18 2.07
N GLY A 128 -1.14 11.48 2.42
CA GLY A 128 -1.14 10.03 2.60
C GLY A 128 -1.70 9.60 3.95
N ILE A 129 -1.34 10.30 5.02
CA ILE A 129 -1.72 10.01 6.41
C ILE A 129 -3.18 10.34 6.65
N LEU A 130 -3.63 11.57 6.32
CA LEU A 130 -4.97 12.06 6.67
C LEU A 130 -6.11 11.12 6.20
N PRO A 131 -6.12 10.59 4.96
CA PRO A 131 -7.16 9.66 4.54
C PRO A 131 -7.12 8.32 5.29
N SER A 132 -5.95 7.91 5.78
CA SER A 132 -5.71 6.65 6.50
C SER A 132 -6.08 6.72 7.99
N LEU A 133 -6.21 7.91 8.57
CA LEU A 133 -6.54 8.10 9.98
C LEU A 133 -8.03 7.88 10.29
N ARG A 134 -8.92 7.96 9.29
CA ARG A 134 -10.35 7.74 9.51
C ARG A 134 -10.68 6.25 9.66
N GLN A 135 -11.49 5.94 10.67
CA GLN A 135 -12.08 4.62 10.86
C GLN A 135 -13.12 4.40 9.75
N GLY A 136 -12.87 3.44 8.85
CA GLY A 136 -13.77 3.20 7.72
C GLY A 136 -13.54 4.22 6.61
N ILE A 137 -12.82 3.79 5.58
CA ILE A 137 -12.74 4.52 4.33
C ILE A 137 -14.12 4.41 3.68
N GLY A 138 -15.03 5.35 3.95
CA GLY A 138 -16.39 5.36 3.39
C GLY A 138 -17.23 4.07 3.60
N GLN A 139 -18.47 4.12 3.16
CA GLN A 139 -19.35 2.95 3.25
C GLN A 139 -18.92 1.81 2.31
N PRO A 140 -19.18 0.54 2.64
CA PRO A 140 -18.94 -0.59 1.76
C PRO A 140 -19.62 -0.45 0.40
N ILE A 141 -18.98 -0.95 -0.66
CA ILE A 141 -19.49 -0.90 -2.04
C ILE A 141 -19.49 -2.30 -2.61
N ARG A 142 -20.49 -2.65 -3.42
CA ARG A 142 -20.64 -3.96 -4.09
C ARG A 142 -19.58 -4.22 -5.18
N MET A 143 -18.31 -4.27 -4.79
CA MET A 143 -17.17 -4.67 -5.61
C MET A 143 -16.09 -5.35 -4.75
N PHE A 144 -15.29 -6.23 -5.34
CA PHE A 144 -14.24 -6.96 -4.63
C PHE A 144 -13.01 -6.09 -4.42
N PHE A 145 -12.57 -5.39 -5.46
CA PHE A 145 -11.40 -4.52 -5.41
C PHE A 145 -11.83 -3.09 -5.08
N ARG A 146 -11.34 -2.63 -3.92
CA ARG A 146 -11.52 -1.27 -3.44
C ARG A 146 -10.20 -0.51 -3.49
N PRO A 147 -10.00 0.38 -4.49
CA PRO A 147 -8.74 1.08 -4.67
C PRO A 147 -8.32 1.87 -3.42
N ASP A 148 -9.29 2.50 -2.76
CA ASP A 148 -9.07 3.27 -1.53
C ASP A 148 -8.64 2.43 -0.33
N LEU A 149 -9.17 1.21 -0.16
CA LEU A 149 -8.72 0.31 0.89
C LEU A 149 -7.23 -0.03 0.75
N LEU A 150 -6.71 -0.11 -0.47
CA LEU A 150 -5.30 -0.41 -0.72
C LEU A 150 -4.43 0.84 -0.70
N PHE A 151 -5.00 1.96 -1.16
CA PHE A 151 -4.29 3.23 -1.29
C PHE A 151 -3.81 3.77 0.05
N GLY A 152 -4.59 3.68 1.13
CA GLY A 152 -4.20 4.22 2.45
C GLY A 152 -2.86 3.68 2.98
N ASP A 153 -2.80 2.40 3.35
CA ASP A 153 -1.57 1.74 3.86
C ASP A 153 -0.43 1.77 2.82
N GLY A 154 -0.75 1.48 1.56
CA GLY A 154 0.24 1.45 0.48
C GLY A 154 0.91 2.80 0.26
N ARG A 155 0.13 3.89 0.27
CA ARG A 155 0.65 5.24 0.12
C ARG A 155 1.45 5.69 1.32
N VAL A 156 0.97 5.47 2.55
CA VAL A 156 1.73 5.84 3.76
C VAL A 156 3.09 5.14 3.75
N LEU A 157 3.14 3.86 3.38
CA LEU A 157 4.40 3.15 3.17
C LEU A 157 5.28 3.82 2.11
N CYS A 158 4.74 4.04 0.91
CA CYS A 158 5.48 4.57 -0.21
C CYS A 158 6.05 5.96 0.10
N CYS A 159 5.23 6.86 0.63
CA CYS A 159 5.63 8.21 1.02
C CYS A 159 6.67 8.17 2.15
N GLY A 160 6.48 7.32 3.17
CA GLY A 160 7.45 7.13 4.25
C GLY A 160 8.82 6.67 3.73
N ILE A 161 8.84 5.69 2.81
CA ILE A 161 10.08 5.27 2.11
C ILE A 161 10.74 6.45 1.43
N ILE A 162 10.00 7.21 0.61
CA ILE A 162 10.54 8.35 -0.14
C ILE A 162 11.15 9.39 0.81
N VAL A 163 10.42 9.80 1.84
CA VAL A 163 10.91 10.83 2.78
C VAL A 163 12.14 10.33 3.54
N THR A 164 12.16 9.08 4.01
CA THR A 164 13.35 8.50 4.65
C THR A 164 14.54 8.47 3.70
N VAL A 165 14.33 8.07 2.44
CA VAL A 165 15.36 8.04 1.39
C VAL A 165 15.91 9.44 1.12
N LEU A 166 15.03 10.43 0.97
CA LEU A 166 15.42 11.82 0.78
C LEU A 166 16.20 12.34 1.99
N GLY A 167 15.76 12.01 3.20
CA GLY A 167 16.46 12.34 4.43
C GLY A 167 17.89 11.78 4.46
N LEU A 168 18.04 10.49 4.19
CA LEU A 168 19.35 9.84 4.10
C LEU A 168 20.23 10.46 3.01
N ARG A 169 19.68 10.75 1.83
CA ARG A 169 20.42 11.42 0.74
C ARG A 169 20.90 12.80 1.16
N TYR A 170 20.07 13.59 1.82
CA TYR A 170 20.47 14.92 2.29
C TYR A 170 21.49 14.86 3.43
N MET A 171 21.46 13.83 4.27
CA MET A 171 22.44 13.66 5.34
C MET A 171 23.79 13.13 4.84
N LEU A 172 23.76 12.16 3.91
CA LEU A 172 24.91 11.29 3.58
C LEU A 172 25.25 11.21 2.09
N GLY A 173 24.42 11.78 1.22
CA GLY A 173 24.65 11.77 -0.24
C GLY A 173 25.60 12.89 -0.69
N PRO A 174 25.71 13.11 -2.02
CA PRO A 174 26.67 14.05 -2.58
C PRO A 174 26.58 15.44 -1.96
N HIS A 175 27.75 16.04 -1.76
CA HIS A 175 27.84 17.41 -1.29
C HIS A 175 27.14 18.37 -2.25
N PRO A 176 26.45 19.39 -1.72
CA PRO A 176 25.87 20.40 -2.58
C PRO A 176 26.97 21.12 -3.37
N PRO A 177 26.67 21.60 -4.60
CA PRO A 177 27.60 22.42 -5.36
C PRO A 177 28.05 23.65 -4.58
N ALA A 178 29.27 24.13 -4.85
CA ALA A 178 29.81 25.33 -4.22
C ALA A 178 28.83 26.52 -4.36
N GLY A 179 28.53 27.20 -3.25
CA GLY A 179 27.59 28.32 -3.21
C GLY A 179 26.10 27.93 -3.16
N VAL A 180 25.76 26.64 -3.17
CA VAL A 180 24.39 26.15 -3.05
C VAL A 180 24.16 25.57 -1.65
N PRO A 181 23.34 26.16 -0.77
CA PRO A 181 23.18 25.69 0.60
C PRO A 181 22.36 24.38 0.69
N ILE A 182 21.43 24.15 -0.24
CA ILE A 182 20.56 22.97 -0.28
C ILE A 182 20.47 22.45 -1.71
N ALA A 183 20.97 21.24 -1.97
CA ALA A 183 20.86 20.63 -3.28
C ALA A 183 19.39 20.41 -3.66
N ILE A 184 18.98 20.86 -4.85
CA ILE A 184 17.69 20.52 -5.46
C ILE A 184 17.92 19.55 -6.62
N PRO A 185 16.97 18.65 -6.94
CA PRO A 185 17.12 17.74 -8.07
C PRO A 185 17.28 18.50 -9.39
N LYS A 186 18.11 17.99 -10.30
CA LYS A 186 18.16 18.47 -11.69
C LYS A 186 16.87 18.15 -12.46
N TRP A 187 16.15 17.12 -12.00
CA TRP A 187 14.88 16.62 -12.51
C TRP A 187 14.97 15.97 -13.89
N ASP A 188 14.77 14.65 -13.91
CA ASP A 188 14.58 13.87 -15.14
C ASP A 188 13.21 13.17 -15.11
N TRP A 189 12.47 13.28 -16.21
CA TRP A 189 11.12 12.75 -16.33
C TRP A 189 11.10 11.22 -16.47
N TRP A 190 12.15 10.61 -17.03
CA TRP A 190 12.25 9.16 -17.11
C TRP A 190 12.53 8.53 -15.74
N GLY A 191 13.35 9.18 -14.91
CA GLY A 191 13.57 8.79 -13.52
C GLY A 191 12.26 8.75 -12.72
N ILE A 192 11.40 9.77 -12.85
CA ILE A 192 10.07 9.76 -12.22
C ILE A 192 9.15 8.71 -12.83
N ALA A 193 9.10 8.58 -14.16
CA ALA A 193 8.28 7.57 -14.81
C ALA A 193 8.62 6.16 -14.32
N TYR A 194 9.92 5.87 -14.18
CA TYR A 194 10.39 4.62 -13.62
C TYR A 194 10.00 4.46 -12.14
N ALA A 195 10.23 5.47 -11.29
CA ALA A 195 9.85 5.42 -9.88
C ALA A 195 8.33 5.12 -9.71
N MET A 196 7.49 5.72 -10.55
CA MET A 196 6.05 5.50 -10.52
C MET A 196 5.67 4.10 -11.04
N ALA A 197 6.20 3.69 -12.18
CA ALA A 197 5.83 2.43 -12.84
C ALA A 197 6.41 1.19 -12.13
N ALA A 198 7.69 1.22 -11.75
CA ALA A 198 8.41 0.10 -11.14
C ALA A 198 8.41 0.15 -9.60
N GLY A 199 8.17 1.31 -9.00
CA GLY A 199 8.08 1.49 -7.56
C GLY A 199 6.63 1.56 -7.05
N PHE A 200 5.93 2.65 -7.39
CA PHE A 200 4.65 2.99 -6.76
C PHE A 200 3.53 2.00 -7.13
N VAL A 201 3.41 1.66 -8.41
CA VAL A 201 2.37 0.73 -8.90
C VAL A 201 2.56 -0.69 -8.30
N PRO A 202 3.77 -1.25 -8.23
CA PRO A 202 3.99 -2.51 -7.52
C PRO A 202 3.66 -2.44 -6.03
N ILE A 203 4.07 -1.37 -5.34
CA ILE A 203 3.87 -1.23 -3.88
C ILE A 203 2.40 -1.02 -3.50
N ILE A 204 1.66 -0.20 -4.24
CA ILE A 204 0.32 0.23 -3.84
C ILE A 204 -0.73 -0.76 -4.37
N PRO A 205 -1.10 -0.76 -5.67
CA PRO A 205 -2.16 -1.65 -6.15
C PRO A 205 -1.76 -3.13 -6.21
N LEU A 206 -0.63 -3.51 -6.82
CA LEU A 206 -0.33 -4.93 -7.09
C LEU A 206 -0.13 -5.72 -5.80
N ARG A 207 0.73 -5.21 -4.91
CA ARG A 207 0.93 -5.81 -3.59
C ARG A 207 -0.34 -5.81 -2.75
N GLY A 208 -1.12 -4.74 -2.80
CA GLY A 208 -2.40 -4.63 -2.11
C GLY A 208 -3.41 -5.71 -2.53
N MET A 209 -3.56 -5.90 -3.84
CA MET A 209 -4.42 -6.95 -4.42
C MET A 209 -3.96 -8.34 -4.00
N ASN A 210 -2.68 -8.63 -4.15
CA ASN A 210 -2.13 -9.93 -3.76
C ASN A 210 -2.31 -10.19 -2.25
N LYS A 211 -2.13 -9.16 -1.40
CA LYS A 211 -2.39 -9.26 0.04
C LYS A 211 -3.86 -9.63 0.31
N LEU A 212 -4.81 -8.99 -0.37
CA LEU A 212 -6.24 -9.27 -0.21
C LEU A 212 -6.61 -10.68 -0.71
N LEU A 213 -6.17 -11.06 -1.91
CA LEU A 213 -6.41 -12.38 -2.49
C LEU A 213 -5.84 -13.51 -1.63
N ALA A 214 -4.59 -13.35 -1.16
CA ALA A 214 -3.97 -14.33 -0.29
C ALA A 214 -4.70 -14.47 1.07
N ARG A 215 -5.21 -13.35 1.63
CA ARG A 215 -6.02 -13.38 2.85
C ARG A 215 -7.34 -14.11 2.64
N MET A 216 -8.04 -13.81 1.55
CA MET A 216 -9.31 -14.46 1.22
C MET A 216 -9.13 -15.94 0.93
N ASN A 217 -8.14 -16.31 0.11
CA ASN A 217 -7.81 -17.70 -0.18
C ASN A 217 -7.56 -18.49 1.11
N ARG A 218 -6.81 -17.90 2.04
CA ARG A 218 -6.54 -18.52 3.33
C ARG A 218 -7.81 -18.74 4.15
N LEU A 219 -8.66 -17.72 4.26
CA LEU A 219 -9.89 -17.83 5.02
C LEU A 219 -10.85 -18.88 4.43
N ILE A 220 -10.86 -19.03 3.11
CA ILE A 220 -11.75 -19.96 2.40
C ILE A 220 -11.21 -21.40 2.43
N THR A 221 -9.90 -21.58 2.25
CA THR A 221 -9.29 -22.91 2.07
C THR A 221 -8.60 -23.44 3.33
N ALA A 222 -8.44 -22.61 4.36
CA ALA A 222 -7.57 -22.87 5.52
C ALA A 222 -6.10 -23.15 5.16
N ARG A 223 -5.70 -23.02 3.89
CA ARG A 223 -4.34 -23.28 3.43
C ARG A 223 -3.50 -22.01 3.54
N TRP A 224 -2.30 -22.18 4.07
CA TRP A 224 -1.30 -21.13 4.10
C TRP A 224 -0.31 -21.36 2.98
N GLY A 225 -0.04 -20.32 2.17
CA GLY A 225 0.88 -20.40 1.01
C GLY A 225 2.36 -20.54 1.38
N GLY A 226 2.68 -20.94 2.61
CA GLY A 226 4.04 -21.21 3.05
C GLY A 226 5.00 -20.02 2.92
N TRP A 227 6.27 -20.36 2.70
CA TRP A 227 7.31 -19.39 2.41
C TRP A 227 7.17 -18.76 1.04
N ASP A 228 6.62 -19.47 0.04
CA ASP A 228 6.51 -18.96 -1.33
C ASP A 228 5.71 -17.65 -1.38
N GLY A 229 4.58 -17.62 -0.67
CA GLY A 229 3.77 -16.41 -0.55
C GLY A 229 4.45 -15.27 0.20
N ILE A 230 5.38 -15.57 1.13
CA ILE A 230 6.17 -14.56 1.84
C ILE A 230 7.29 -14.04 0.94
N LEU A 231 8.06 -14.94 0.34
CA LEU A 231 9.18 -14.64 -0.55
C LEU A 231 8.71 -13.72 -1.67
N PHE A 232 7.58 -14.04 -2.30
CA PHE A 232 7.00 -13.17 -3.33
C PHE A 232 6.63 -11.78 -2.79
N LYS A 233 5.96 -11.69 -1.64
CA LYS A 233 5.47 -10.40 -1.09
C LYS A 233 6.59 -9.50 -0.56
N GLU A 234 7.56 -10.09 0.14
CA GLU A 234 8.70 -9.35 0.69
C GLU A 234 9.73 -9.06 -0.41
N GLY A 235 9.95 -9.99 -1.35
CA GLY A 235 10.76 -9.77 -2.54
C GLY A 235 10.21 -8.63 -3.40
N LEU A 236 8.89 -8.61 -3.65
CA LEU A 236 8.23 -7.51 -4.35
C LEU A 236 8.39 -6.18 -3.60
N LEU A 237 8.35 -6.19 -2.26
CA LEU A 237 8.60 -4.98 -1.45
C LEU A 237 10.04 -4.49 -1.60
N VAL A 238 11.03 -5.38 -1.54
CA VAL A 238 12.45 -5.05 -1.71
C VAL A 238 12.68 -4.45 -3.09
N ILE A 239 12.26 -5.15 -4.15
CA ILE A 239 12.43 -4.71 -5.54
C ILE A 239 11.79 -3.34 -5.76
N ALA A 240 10.55 -3.15 -5.30
CA ALA A 240 9.86 -1.89 -5.51
C ALA A 240 10.46 -0.75 -4.67
N ALA A 241 10.94 -1.01 -3.44
CA ALA A 241 11.63 -0.01 -2.63
C ALA A 241 12.96 0.43 -3.28
N LEU A 242 13.74 -0.53 -3.80
CA LEU A 242 14.94 -0.24 -4.58
C LEU A 242 14.62 0.51 -5.87
N SER A 243 13.52 0.16 -6.54
CA SER A 243 13.08 0.84 -7.78
C SER A 243 12.69 2.30 -7.51
N ILE A 244 12.05 2.59 -6.37
CA ILE A 244 11.83 3.97 -5.91
C ILE A 244 13.16 4.68 -5.72
N GLY A 245 14.09 4.07 -4.97
CA GLY A 245 15.42 4.63 -4.74
C GLY A 245 16.16 4.95 -6.04
N TRP A 246 16.17 4.00 -6.97
CA TRP A 246 16.81 4.14 -8.29
C TRP A 246 16.20 5.26 -9.12
N GLY A 247 14.87 5.31 -9.23
CA GLY A 247 14.18 6.34 -9.99
C GLY A 247 14.43 7.73 -9.40
N PHE A 248 14.30 7.90 -8.08
CA PHE A 248 14.60 9.20 -7.44
C PHE A 248 16.08 9.59 -7.53
N HIS A 249 17.01 8.65 -7.43
CA HIS A 249 18.44 8.92 -7.65
C HIS A 249 18.67 9.54 -9.05
N HIS A 250 18.05 8.98 -10.08
CA HIS A 250 18.11 9.49 -11.45
C HIS A 250 17.46 10.87 -11.61
N VAL A 251 16.38 11.13 -10.89
CA VAL A 251 15.75 12.46 -10.83
C VAL A 251 16.69 13.50 -10.23
N PHE A 252 17.48 13.13 -9.21
CA PHE A 252 18.50 14.02 -8.66
C PHE A 252 19.65 14.26 -9.62
N LYS A 253 20.13 13.21 -10.29
CA LYS A 253 21.19 13.32 -11.30
C LYS A 253 20.75 14.05 -12.57
N GLY A 254 19.44 14.10 -12.85
CA GLY A 254 18.92 14.62 -14.11
C GLY A 254 19.28 13.73 -15.29
N ALA A 255 19.30 12.41 -15.06
CA ALA A 255 19.68 11.41 -16.05
C ALA A 255 18.61 10.33 -16.17
N ALA A 256 18.41 9.78 -17.36
CA ALA A 256 17.49 8.68 -17.57
C ALA A 256 18.07 7.35 -17.02
N PRO A 257 17.23 6.51 -16.38
CA PRO A 257 17.67 5.22 -15.86
C PRO A 257 18.02 4.25 -16.99
N PHE A 258 19.01 3.37 -16.74
CA PHE A 258 19.45 2.29 -17.65
C PHE A 258 20.04 2.76 -19.00
N THR A 259 20.60 3.97 -19.03
CA THR A 259 21.39 4.47 -20.16
C THR A 259 22.85 4.00 -20.07
N ALA A 260 23.58 4.02 -21.19
CA ALA A 260 25.02 3.70 -21.21
C ALA A 260 25.82 4.56 -20.22
N ALA A 261 25.46 5.85 -20.10
CA ALA A 261 26.05 6.76 -19.12
C ALA A 261 25.78 6.30 -17.68
N SER A 262 24.53 5.96 -17.34
CA SER A 262 24.21 5.46 -15.99
C SER A 262 24.92 4.15 -15.65
N TRP A 263 25.11 3.26 -16.65
CA TRP A 263 25.85 2.02 -16.47
C TRP A 263 27.35 2.24 -16.31
N HIS A 264 27.91 3.21 -17.03
CA HIS A 264 29.30 3.60 -16.90
C HIS A 264 29.59 4.16 -15.51
N GLU A 265 28.73 5.06 -14.99
CA GLU A 265 28.87 5.58 -13.62
C GLU A 265 28.81 4.47 -12.56
N ILE A 266 27.90 3.50 -12.72
CA ILE A 266 27.88 2.32 -11.83
C ILE A 266 29.19 1.55 -11.96
N HIS A 267 29.68 1.34 -13.18
CA HIS A 267 30.92 0.61 -13.40
C HIS A 267 32.12 1.32 -12.78
N GLU A 268 32.21 2.64 -12.88
CA GLU A 268 33.24 3.45 -12.22
C GLU A 268 33.11 3.39 -10.69
N ALA A 269 31.90 3.55 -10.14
CA ALA A 269 31.65 3.45 -8.70
C ALA A 269 32.02 2.07 -8.15
N LEU A 270 31.73 1.03 -8.94
CA LEU A 270 32.21 -0.33 -8.74
C LEU A 270 33.75 -0.32 -8.79
N GLU A 271 34.41 -0.04 -9.90
CA GLU A 271 35.88 -0.06 -10.02
C GLU A 271 36.62 0.72 -8.92
N ALA A 272 36.05 1.81 -8.40
CA ALA A 272 36.61 2.62 -7.31
C ALA A 272 36.65 1.94 -5.93
N GLY A 273 36.16 0.71 -5.76
CA GLY A 273 36.37 -0.09 -4.55
C GLY A 273 35.28 0.00 -3.47
N HIS A 274 34.12 0.59 -3.76
CA HIS A 274 32.99 0.76 -2.82
C HIS A 274 32.19 -0.54 -2.56
N HIS A 275 32.76 -1.70 -2.91
CA HIS A 275 32.04 -2.97 -3.06
C HIS A 275 31.61 -3.69 -1.80
N PRO A 276 32.50 -3.97 -0.83
CA PRO A 276 32.19 -5.02 0.15
C PRO A 276 31.10 -4.57 1.10
N LEU A 277 31.17 -3.32 1.56
CA LEU A 277 30.20 -2.76 2.49
C LEU A 277 28.84 -2.52 1.82
N GLY A 278 28.81 -2.01 0.59
CA GLY A 278 27.57 -1.78 -0.16
C GLY A 278 26.80 -3.09 -0.38
N TRP A 279 27.47 -4.11 -0.91
CA TRP A 279 26.88 -5.45 -1.12
C TRP A 279 26.49 -6.12 0.19
N LEU A 280 27.31 -6.00 1.24
CA LEU A 280 27.01 -6.55 2.56
C LEU A 280 25.72 -5.94 3.12
N LEU A 281 25.62 -4.61 3.14
CA LEU A 281 24.44 -3.90 3.66
C LEU A 281 23.18 -4.19 2.83
N LEU A 282 23.29 -4.20 1.49
CA LEU A 282 22.19 -4.53 0.59
C LEU A 282 21.68 -5.95 0.86
N THR A 283 22.60 -6.93 0.92
CA THR A 283 22.27 -8.34 1.12
C THR A 283 21.69 -8.59 2.51
N LEU A 284 22.32 -8.04 3.55
CA LEU A 284 21.81 -8.16 4.92
C LEU A 284 20.45 -7.49 5.07
N GLY A 285 20.23 -6.32 4.49
CA GLY A 285 18.94 -5.63 4.49
C GLY A 285 17.86 -6.45 3.78
N ALA A 286 18.16 -7.01 2.61
CA ALA A 286 17.24 -7.86 1.87
C ALA A 286 16.91 -9.15 2.64
N LEU A 287 17.92 -9.84 3.17
CA LEU A 287 17.74 -11.05 3.98
C LEU A 287 16.95 -10.76 5.26
N TRP A 288 17.18 -9.61 5.90
CA TRP A 288 16.41 -9.20 7.07
C TRP A 288 14.92 -9.03 6.74
N LEU A 289 14.60 -8.33 5.64
CA LEU A 289 13.22 -8.11 5.22
C LEU A 289 12.53 -9.40 4.79
N VAL A 290 13.23 -10.29 4.10
CA VAL A 290 12.66 -11.52 3.56
C VAL A 290 12.59 -12.62 4.62
N VAL A 291 13.69 -12.87 5.33
CA VAL A 291 13.82 -14.01 6.25
C VAL A 291 13.37 -13.64 7.67
N VAL A 292 13.91 -12.57 8.26
CA VAL A 292 13.62 -12.23 9.66
C VAL A 292 12.20 -11.68 9.78
N ARG A 293 11.89 -10.63 9.02
CA ARG A 293 10.54 -10.05 9.01
C ARG A 293 9.50 -11.00 8.41
N GLY A 294 9.84 -11.72 7.34
CA GLY A 294 8.96 -12.75 6.77
C GLY A 294 8.71 -13.90 7.74
N GLY A 295 9.74 -14.38 8.44
CA GLY A 295 9.66 -15.39 9.48
C GLY A 295 8.80 -14.95 10.66
N TYR A 296 8.91 -13.69 11.09
CA TYR A 296 8.02 -13.12 12.09
C TYR A 296 6.55 -13.14 11.64
N LYS A 297 6.27 -12.75 10.39
CA LYS A 297 4.92 -12.82 9.81
C LYS A 297 4.39 -14.25 9.73
N ARG A 298 5.26 -15.21 9.40
CA ARG A 298 4.95 -16.65 9.45
C ARG A 298 4.60 -17.09 10.87
N ALA A 299 5.39 -16.71 11.87
CA ALA A 299 5.25 -17.17 13.25
C ALA A 299 3.95 -16.71 13.91
N ILE A 300 3.55 -15.46 13.69
CA ILE A 300 2.22 -14.97 14.14
C ILE A 300 1.06 -15.57 13.33
N GLY A 301 1.40 -16.33 12.29
CA GLY A 301 0.45 -17.13 11.53
C GLY A 301 -0.52 -16.32 10.69
N GLU A 302 -0.35 -15.04 10.40
CA GLU A 302 -1.25 -14.10 9.67
C GLU A 302 -2.67 -14.60 9.20
N PRO A 303 -3.69 -14.80 10.06
CA PRO A 303 -5.00 -14.25 9.75
C PRO A 303 -4.97 -12.81 10.24
N PHE A 304 -5.16 -11.85 9.33
CA PHE A 304 -5.05 -10.41 9.64
C PHE A 304 -5.96 -9.96 10.80
N ILE A 305 -6.96 -10.76 11.15
CA ILE A 305 -7.92 -10.52 12.24
C ILE A 305 -7.32 -10.83 13.62
N LYS A 306 -6.34 -11.72 13.73
CA LYS A 306 -5.65 -12.04 15.01
C LYS A 306 -4.48 -11.09 15.30
N GLU A 307 -4.13 -10.23 14.35
CA GLU A 307 -2.96 -9.37 14.47
C GLU A 307 -3.22 -8.22 15.44
N THR A 308 -2.48 -8.19 16.54
CA THR A 308 -2.58 -7.11 17.54
C THR A 308 -1.83 -5.85 17.11
N ARG A 309 -2.14 -4.72 17.74
CA ARG A 309 -1.38 -3.46 17.53
C ARG A 309 0.11 -3.63 17.81
N ARG A 310 0.47 -4.34 18.88
CA ARG A 310 1.88 -4.59 19.24
C ARG A 310 2.61 -5.40 18.17
N GLN A 311 1.97 -6.43 17.62
CA GLN A 311 2.55 -7.21 16.52
C GLN A 311 2.73 -6.35 15.27
N THR A 312 1.78 -5.45 14.99
CA THR A 312 1.87 -4.49 13.88
C THR A 312 3.09 -3.57 14.07
N TRP A 313 3.29 -3.02 15.27
CA TRP A 313 4.48 -2.22 15.61
C TRP A 313 5.79 -2.98 15.36
N ILE A 314 5.88 -4.23 15.83
CA ILE A 314 7.08 -5.05 15.63
C ILE A 314 7.35 -5.26 14.13
N LYS A 315 6.32 -5.51 13.31
CA LYS A 315 6.49 -5.64 11.84
C LYS A 315 7.05 -4.39 11.19
N GLU A 316 6.70 -3.21 11.70
CA GLU A 316 7.15 -1.93 11.17
C GLU A 316 8.56 -1.57 11.64
N VAL A 317 8.91 -1.88 12.89
CA VAL A 317 10.30 -1.79 13.36
C VAL A 317 11.19 -2.74 12.55
N LEU A 318 10.79 -4.00 12.39
CA LEU A 318 11.53 -4.96 11.57
C LEU A 318 11.66 -4.50 10.11
N PHE A 319 10.65 -3.80 9.58
CA PHE A 319 10.73 -3.20 8.25
C PHE A 319 11.79 -2.11 8.21
N VAL A 320 11.76 -1.12 9.10
CA VAL A 320 12.72 -0.02 9.12
C VAL A 320 14.15 -0.54 9.31
N VAL A 321 14.36 -1.47 10.25
CA VAL A 321 15.68 -2.05 10.54
C VAL A 321 16.28 -2.76 9.32
N GLY A 322 15.48 -3.43 8.48
CA GLY A 322 15.99 -4.03 7.24
C GLY A 322 16.08 -3.04 6.08
N PHE A 323 15.15 -2.08 6.01
CA PHE A 323 15.06 -1.11 4.92
C PHE A 323 16.21 -0.11 4.93
N LEU A 324 16.63 0.38 6.10
CA LEU A 324 17.75 1.33 6.21
C LEU A 324 19.07 0.78 5.63
N PRO A 325 19.60 -0.38 6.07
CA PRO A 325 20.81 -0.94 5.49
C PRO A 325 20.61 -1.35 4.03
N LEU A 326 19.42 -1.84 3.65
CA LEU A 326 19.10 -2.13 2.25
C LEU A 326 19.33 -0.89 1.37
N PHE A 327 18.77 0.25 1.77
CA PHE A 327 18.87 1.48 0.99
C PHE A 327 20.27 2.09 1.04
N LEU A 328 20.93 2.10 2.21
CA LEU A 328 22.31 2.58 2.35
C LEU A 328 23.27 1.77 1.48
N GLY A 329 23.16 0.43 1.54
CA GLY A 329 23.94 -0.47 0.70
C GLY A 329 23.69 -0.22 -0.78
N PHE A 330 22.43 -0.01 -1.17
CA PHE A 330 22.09 0.35 -2.54
C PHE A 330 22.74 1.65 -3.02
N MET A 331 22.66 2.73 -2.21
CA MET A 331 23.24 4.02 -2.59
C MET A 331 24.77 3.99 -2.64
N LEU A 332 25.41 3.27 -1.71
CA LEU A 332 26.86 3.03 -1.75
C LEU A 332 27.31 2.38 -3.06
N LEU A 333 26.55 1.40 -3.55
CA LEU A 333 26.88 0.69 -4.79
C LEU A 333 26.73 1.54 -6.06
N ILE A 334 25.83 2.52 -6.07
CA ILE A 334 25.51 3.30 -7.28
C ILE A 334 26.12 4.72 -7.30
N GLU A 335 26.53 5.24 -6.14
CA GLU A 335 27.02 6.62 -6.02
C GLU A 335 28.47 6.69 -5.52
N GLY A 336 29.02 5.61 -4.94
CA GLY A 336 30.41 5.54 -4.45
C GLY A 336 30.64 6.38 -3.19
N ASP A 337 30.52 7.70 -3.31
CA ASP A 337 30.78 8.70 -2.26
C ASP A 337 29.65 8.86 -1.23
N PHE A 338 28.77 7.87 -1.10
CA PHE A 338 27.67 7.91 -0.14
C PHE A 338 28.19 7.54 1.26
N GLY A 339 27.97 8.39 2.27
CA GLY A 339 28.38 8.13 3.66
C GLY A 339 29.17 9.26 4.33
N GLY A 340 29.60 10.25 3.55
CA GLY A 340 30.12 11.51 4.10
C GLY A 340 28.99 12.39 4.65
N TRP A 341 29.18 12.95 5.85
CA TRP A 341 28.19 13.86 6.42
C TRP A 341 28.14 15.17 5.65
N ASN A 342 26.97 15.54 5.15
CA ASN A 342 26.77 16.82 4.48
C ASN A 342 26.95 18.01 5.44
N PRO A 343 27.37 19.18 4.92
CA PRO A 343 27.46 20.39 5.72
C PRO A 343 26.07 20.96 6.06
N TRP A 344 26.06 21.88 7.01
CA TRP A 344 24.91 22.74 7.27
C TRP A 344 24.63 23.70 6.08
N PRO A 345 23.37 24.00 5.72
CA PRO A 345 22.10 23.55 6.33
C PRO A 345 21.53 22.24 5.76
N GLN A 346 22.14 21.69 4.71
CA GLN A 346 21.64 20.49 4.03
C GLN A 346 21.46 19.29 4.96
N TRP A 347 22.39 19.09 5.88
CA TRP A 347 22.29 18.02 6.87
C TRP A 347 21.05 18.12 7.76
N LEU A 348 20.66 19.32 8.20
CA LEU A 348 19.46 19.50 9.04
C LEU A 348 18.20 19.15 8.26
N VAL A 349 18.10 19.60 7.01
CA VAL A 349 17.00 19.22 6.12
C VAL A 349 16.90 17.70 6.03
N GLY A 350 18.04 17.04 5.84
CA GLY A 350 18.11 15.59 5.81
C GLY A 350 17.67 14.93 7.11
N LEU A 351 18.12 15.42 8.27
CA LEU A 351 17.71 14.91 9.57
C LEU A 351 16.20 15.07 9.80
N LEU A 352 15.62 16.23 9.48
CA LEU A 352 14.20 16.49 9.63
C LEU A 352 13.37 15.55 8.75
N PHE A 353 13.76 15.35 7.48
CA PHE A 353 13.10 14.39 6.60
C PHE A 353 13.29 12.95 7.07
N PHE A 354 14.48 12.59 7.55
CA PHE A 354 14.72 11.25 8.08
C PHE A 354 13.79 10.94 9.27
N LEU A 355 13.75 11.84 10.27
CA LEU A 355 12.88 11.70 11.44
C LEU A 355 11.40 11.71 11.06
N TRP A 356 10.99 12.57 10.13
CA TRP A 356 9.63 12.59 9.62
C TRP A 356 9.26 11.30 8.90
N GLY A 357 10.15 10.78 8.04
CA GLY A 357 9.97 9.49 7.38
C GLY A 357 9.85 8.33 8.37
N LEU A 358 10.63 8.32 9.45
CA LEU A 358 10.48 7.35 10.54
C LEU A 358 9.12 7.48 11.25
N ALA A 359 8.66 8.71 11.53
CA ALA A 359 7.33 8.94 12.10
C ALA A 359 6.21 8.43 11.15
N VAL A 360 6.36 8.63 9.84
CA VAL A 360 5.42 8.12 8.82
C VAL A 360 5.41 6.59 8.80
N LEU A 361 6.59 5.96 8.77
CA LEU A 361 6.74 4.50 8.65
C LEU A 361 6.41 3.72 9.93
N LEU A 362 6.55 4.34 11.10
CA LEU A 362 6.32 3.69 12.39
C LEU A 362 4.92 4.02 12.93
N PRO A 363 4.67 5.10 13.70
CA PRO A 363 3.36 5.31 14.32
C PRO A 363 2.24 5.51 13.30
N PHE A 364 2.42 6.34 12.27
CA PHE A 364 1.34 6.64 11.33
C PHE A 364 0.96 5.44 10.47
N ARG A 365 1.94 4.66 10.02
CA ARG A 365 1.68 3.43 9.28
C ARG A 365 0.98 2.38 10.12
N VAL A 366 1.36 2.21 11.39
CA VAL A 366 0.65 1.29 12.30
C VAL A 366 -0.82 1.69 12.41
N LEU A 367 -1.11 2.98 12.59
CA LEU A 367 -2.48 3.49 12.63
C LEU A 367 -3.22 3.22 11.31
N ALA A 368 -2.59 3.52 10.17
CA ALA A 368 -3.14 3.27 8.84
C ALA A 368 -3.49 1.78 8.64
N GLN A 369 -2.63 0.86 9.10
CA GLN A 369 -2.86 -0.58 9.00
C GLN A 369 -4.00 -1.06 9.90
N VAL A 370 -4.11 -0.54 11.13
CA VAL A 370 -5.22 -0.86 12.04
C VAL A 370 -6.55 -0.42 11.42
N ASN A 371 -6.61 0.80 10.90
CA ASN A 371 -7.82 1.33 10.25
C ASN A 371 -8.14 0.59 8.95
N GLN A 372 -7.14 0.26 8.14
CA GLN A 372 -7.31 -0.56 6.94
C GLN A 372 -7.91 -1.93 7.28
N ARG A 373 -7.44 -2.59 8.35
CA ARG A 373 -8.00 -3.89 8.77
C ARG A 373 -9.48 -3.76 9.13
N ARG A 374 -9.87 -2.71 9.86
CA ARG A 374 -11.29 -2.46 10.18
C ARG A 374 -12.12 -2.26 8.93
N ALA A 375 -11.64 -1.45 7.98
CA ALA A 375 -12.34 -1.20 6.72
C ALA A 375 -12.45 -2.47 5.84
N ILE A 376 -11.44 -3.34 5.85
CA ILE A 376 -11.50 -4.67 5.22
C ILE A 376 -12.57 -5.53 5.88
N VAL A 377 -12.62 -5.56 7.22
CA VAL A 377 -13.64 -6.31 7.96
C VAL A 377 -15.06 -5.81 7.64
N GLN A 378 -15.26 -4.50 7.52
CA GLN A 378 -16.52 -3.90 7.08
C GLN A 378 -16.92 -4.37 5.68
N GLN A 379 -15.99 -4.25 4.72
CA GLN A 379 -16.21 -4.69 3.33
C GLN A 379 -16.49 -6.20 3.26
N MET A 380 -15.83 -7.00 4.09
CA MET A 380 -16.07 -8.43 4.15
C MET A 380 -17.46 -8.75 4.68
N ALA A 381 -17.87 -8.14 5.80
CA ALA A 381 -19.16 -8.40 6.44
C ALA A 381 -20.34 -7.96 5.55
N ALA A 382 -20.24 -6.78 4.93
CA ALA A 382 -21.34 -6.18 4.18
C ALA A 382 -21.43 -6.61 2.71
N VAL A 383 -20.34 -7.09 2.10
CA VAL A 383 -20.28 -7.29 0.65
C VAL A 383 -19.70 -8.65 0.26
N VAL A 384 -18.47 -8.95 0.69
CA VAL A 384 -17.75 -10.14 0.18
C VAL A 384 -18.38 -11.43 0.70
N LEU A 385 -18.62 -11.53 2.01
CA LEU A 385 -19.21 -12.74 2.59
C LEU A 385 -20.63 -12.95 2.09
N PRO A 386 -21.57 -11.99 2.14
CA PRO A 386 -22.93 -12.20 1.62
C PRO A 386 -23.00 -12.73 0.18
N ALA A 387 -22.06 -12.32 -0.68
CA ALA A 387 -21.98 -12.77 -2.07
C ALA A 387 -21.47 -14.21 -2.25
N HIS A 388 -20.94 -14.84 -1.20
CA HIS A 388 -20.59 -16.26 -1.21
C HIS A 388 -21.76 -17.15 -0.78
N ARG A 389 -21.71 -18.44 -1.17
CA ARG A 389 -22.61 -19.49 -0.67
C ARG A 389 -22.46 -19.67 0.84
N SER A 390 -23.53 -20.10 1.51
CA SER A 390 -23.59 -20.28 2.97
C SER A 390 -22.45 -21.13 3.52
N GLU A 391 -22.09 -22.23 2.86
CA GLU A 391 -20.97 -23.09 3.27
C GLU A 391 -19.63 -22.34 3.37
N VAL A 392 -19.31 -21.53 2.36
CA VAL A 392 -18.07 -20.73 2.33
C VAL A 392 -18.15 -19.62 3.38
N ARG A 393 -19.29 -18.94 3.51
CA ARG A 393 -19.51 -17.92 4.54
C ARG A 393 -19.29 -18.47 5.94
N ARG A 394 -19.95 -19.59 6.28
CA ARG A 394 -19.84 -20.27 7.57
C ARG A 394 -18.41 -20.70 7.84
N ARG A 395 -17.74 -21.30 6.85
CA ARG A 395 -16.34 -21.70 6.97
C ARG A 395 -15.44 -20.50 7.29
N VAL A 396 -15.61 -19.38 6.60
CA VAL A 396 -14.84 -18.16 6.88
C VAL A 396 -15.19 -17.62 8.27
N LEU A 397 -16.47 -17.49 8.62
CA LEU A 397 -16.91 -17.01 9.93
C LEU A 397 -16.36 -17.87 11.09
N LEU A 398 -16.31 -19.19 10.94
CA LEU A 398 -15.71 -20.11 11.91
C LEU A 398 -14.19 -19.90 12.09
N GLN A 399 -13.50 -19.26 11.14
CA GLN A 399 -12.11 -18.85 11.31
C GLN A 399 -11.97 -17.45 11.91
N ILE A 400 -12.88 -16.55 11.54
CA ILE A 400 -12.88 -15.16 11.99
C ILE A 400 -13.24 -15.06 13.47
N LEU A 401 -14.35 -15.68 13.90
CA LEU A 401 -14.92 -15.52 15.24
C LEU A 401 -13.95 -15.96 16.36
N PRO A 402 -13.32 -17.15 16.31
CA PRO A 402 -12.30 -17.50 17.30
C PRO A 402 -11.11 -16.55 17.27
N GLY A 403 -10.74 -16.04 16.09
CA GLY A 403 -9.68 -15.05 15.96
C GLY A 403 -9.99 -13.75 16.69
N LEU A 404 -11.22 -13.25 16.57
CA LEU A 404 -11.68 -12.08 17.32
C LEU A 404 -11.65 -12.32 18.83
N ALA A 405 -12.00 -13.53 19.29
CA ALA A 405 -11.98 -13.86 20.72
C ALA A 405 -10.58 -13.78 21.33
N THR A 406 -9.54 -14.09 20.56
CA THR A 406 -8.13 -14.03 21.02
C THR A 406 -7.56 -12.62 21.13
N LEU A 407 -8.24 -11.60 20.58
CA LEU A 407 -7.78 -10.23 20.64
C LEU A 407 -7.99 -9.61 22.03
N PRO A 408 -7.23 -8.56 22.37
CA PRO A 408 -7.56 -7.67 23.47
C PRO A 408 -8.99 -7.16 23.35
N GLU A 409 -9.67 -6.95 24.49
CA GLU A 409 -11.10 -6.62 24.54
C GLU A 409 -11.45 -5.38 23.71
N GLU A 410 -10.70 -4.30 23.86
CA GLU A 410 -10.91 -3.06 23.10
C GLU A 410 -10.81 -3.26 21.57
N GLU A 411 -9.85 -4.08 21.12
CA GLU A 411 -9.67 -4.37 19.70
C GLU A 411 -10.81 -5.25 19.19
N CYS A 412 -11.20 -6.27 19.95
CA CYS A 412 -12.31 -7.16 19.65
C CYS A 412 -13.63 -6.37 19.48
N VAL A 413 -13.97 -5.53 20.47
CA VAL A 413 -15.17 -4.67 20.45
C VAL A 413 -15.12 -3.72 19.25
N ALA A 414 -13.97 -3.12 18.94
CA ALA A 414 -13.85 -2.22 17.80
C ALA A 414 -14.09 -2.92 16.45
N TYR A 415 -13.59 -4.14 16.25
CA TYR A 415 -13.87 -4.92 15.04
C TYR A 415 -15.33 -5.36 14.97
N MET A 416 -15.91 -5.84 16.07
CA MET A 416 -17.32 -6.22 16.13
C MET A 416 -18.25 -5.06 15.82
N ARG A 417 -17.98 -3.89 16.41
CA ARG A 417 -18.72 -2.65 16.13
C ARG A 417 -18.61 -2.25 14.67
N ALA A 418 -17.41 -2.32 14.09
CA ALA A 418 -17.21 -2.04 12.67
C ALA A 418 -18.01 -3.01 11.78
N MET A 419 -18.00 -4.32 12.09
CA MET A 419 -18.83 -5.30 11.39
C MET A 419 -20.32 -4.98 11.49
N GLN A 420 -20.80 -4.67 12.70
CA GLN A 420 -22.22 -4.39 12.93
C GLN A 420 -22.66 -3.12 12.21
N GLN A 421 -21.91 -2.02 12.34
CA GLN A 421 -22.20 -0.77 11.63
C GLN A 421 -22.29 -0.99 10.11
N ALA A 422 -21.36 -1.76 9.55
CA ALA A 422 -21.39 -2.08 8.13
C ALA A 422 -22.63 -2.91 7.75
N LEU A 423 -23.05 -3.87 8.58
CA LEU A 423 -24.27 -4.64 8.36
C LEU A 423 -25.52 -3.78 8.50
N ASP A 424 -25.60 -2.88 9.48
CA ASP A 424 -26.77 -2.03 9.72
C ASP A 424 -27.10 -1.15 8.50
N GLU A 425 -26.09 -0.76 7.73
CA GLU A 425 -26.20 -0.01 6.47
C GLU A 425 -26.52 -0.86 5.22
N THR A 426 -26.59 -2.20 5.35
CA THR A 426 -26.95 -3.10 4.24
C THR A 426 -28.44 -3.38 4.15
N PRO A 427 -28.96 -3.80 2.97
CA PRO A 427 -30.35 -4.25 2.82
C PRO A 427 -30.70 -5.35 3.81
N GLU A 428 -31.97 -5.41 4.20
CA GLU A 428 -32.45 -6.33 5.24
C GLU A 428 -32.14 -7.80 4.91
N GLU A 429 -32.30 -8.21 3.65
CA GLU A 429 -31.95 -9.55 3.17
C GLU A 429 -30.50 -9.91 3.48
N THR A 430 -29.56 -8.98 3.25
CA THR A 430 -28.14 -9.20 3.56
C THR A 430 -27.89 -9.32 5.07
N ARG A 431 -28.59 -8.50 5.86
CA ARG A 431 -28.51 -8.57 7.33
C ARG A 431 -29.04 -9.89 7.86
N GLN A 432 -30.18 -10.37 7.37
CA GLN A 432 -30.79 -11.63 7.77
C GLN A 432 -29.85 -12.80 7.46
N VAL A 433 -29.35 -12.89 6.22
CA VAL A 433 -28.42 -13.93 5.78
C VAL A 433 -27.16 -13.97 6.65
N MET A 434 -26.57 -12.81 6.95
CA MET A 434 -25.39 -12.73 7.80
C MET A 434 -25.69 -13.01 9.27
N ALA A 435 -26.87 -12.63 9.77
CA ALA A 435 -27.29 -12.91 11.14
C ALA A 435 -27.51 -14.41 11.35
N GLU A 436 -28.20 -15.09 10.44
CA GLU A 436 -28.42 -16.53 10.47
C GLU A 436 -27.10 -17.30 10.51
N ASP A 437 -26.18 -17.01 9.59
CA ASP A 437 -24.89 -17.70 9.54
C ASP A 437 -24.01 -17.37 10.74
N ARG A 438 -24.06 -16.13 11.26
CA ARG A 438 -23.34 -15.77 12.50
C ARG A 438 -23.88 -16.54 13.70
N LEU A 439 -25.20 -16.62 13.87
CA LEU A 439 -25.83 -17.38 14.96
C LEU A 439 -25.50 -18.86 14.86
N TRP A 440 -25.58 -19.42 13.65
CA TRP A 440 -25.18 -20.79 13.38
C TRP A 440 -23.71 -21.02 13.77
N CYS A 441 -22.79 -20.16 13.31
CA CYS A 441 -21.38 -20.28 13.64
C CYS A 441 -21.12 -20.14 15.15
N MET A 442 -21.77 -19.18 15.83
CA MET A 442 -21.66 -19.00 17.28
C MET A 442 -22.09 -20.25 18.06
N ALA A 443 -23.13 -20.95 17.59
CA ALA A 443 -23.58 -22.21 18.21
C ALA A 443 -22.54 -23.34 18.08
N GLN A 444 -21.75 -23.34 17.01
CA GLN A 444 -20.67 -24.32 16.78
C GLN A 444 -19.38 -24.02 17.56
N LEU A 445 -19.26 -22.85 18.19
CA LEU A 445 -18.05 -22.48 18.92
C LEU A 445 -17.98 -23.15 20.30
N PRO A 446 -16.75 -23.46 20.79
CA PRO A 446 -16.50 -23.84 22.17
C PRO A 446 -17.15 -22.84 23.15
N SER A 447 -17.60 -23.35 24.31
CA SER A 447 -18.41 -22.59 25.26
C SER A 447 -17.68 -21.37 25.83
N ASP A 448 -16.37 -21.49 26.08
CA ASP A 448 -15.46 -20.43 26.52
C ASP A 448 -15.29 -19.32 25.46
N VAL A 449 -15.06 -19.70 24.21
CA VAL A 449 -14.92 -18.77 23.08
C VAL A 449 -16.23 -18.03 22.85
N ARG A 450 -17.36 -18.76 22.85
CA ARG A 450 -18.70 -18.19 22.69
C ARG A 450 -19.04 -17.21 23.80
N ARG A 451 -18.83 -17.57 25.08
CA ARG A 451 -19.07 -16.66 26.22
C ARG A 451 -18.24 -15.39 26.11
N THR A 452 -16.97 -15.52 25.73
CA THR A 452 -16.06 -14.38 25.53
C THR A 452 -16.57 -13.45 24.44
N LEU A 453 -17.00 -14.00 23.29
CA LEU A 453 -17.54 -13.20 22.19
C LEU A 453 -18.86 -12.54 22.57
N MET A 454 -19.79 -13.26 23.22
CA MET A 454 -21.09 -12.71 23.63
C MET A 454 -20.91 -11.54 24.60
N ARG A 455 -20.09 -11.69 25.65
CA ARG A 455 -19.78 -10.62 26.60
C ARG A 455 -19.24 -9.35 25.92
N ARG A 456 -18.46 -9.53 24.85
CA ARG A 456 -17.85 -8.43 24.09
C ARG A 456 -18.78 -7.88 23.00
N MET A 457 -19.78 -8.64 22.58
CA MET A 457 -20.80 -8.17 21.64
C MET A 457 -21.76 -7.18 22.31
N ASP A 458 -22.09 -7.36 23.59
CA ASP A 458 -22.97 -6.43 24.33
C ASP A 458 -22.53 -4.95 24.22
N PRO A 459 -21.28 -4.56 24.53
CA PRO A 459 -20.82 -3.18 24.36
C PRO A 459 -20.60 -2.77 22.89
N ALA A 460 -20.50 -3.73 21.96
CA ALA A 460 -20.43 -3.44 20.53
C ALA A 460 -21.82 -3.14 19.94
N LEU A 461 -22.87 -3.74 20.50
CA LEU A 461 -24.27 -3.61 20.08
C LEU A 461 -25.05 -2.53 20.85
N ALA A 462 -24.59 -2.15 22.05
CA ALA A 462 -25.12 -0.99 22.77
C ALA A 462 -25.00 0.25 21.89
N ARG A 463 -26.14 0.72 21.36
CA ARG A 463 -26.20 1.89 20.47
C ARG A 463 -25.57 3.09 21.18
N THR A 464 -24.66 3.76 20.48
CA THR A 464 -24.16 5.09 20.85
C THR A 464 -24.93 6.13 20.07
#